data_AF-A0A353XXF0-F1
#
_entry.id   AF-A0A353XXF0-F1
#
_cell.length_a   1.000
_cell.length_b   1.000
_cell.length_c   1.000
_cell.angle_alpha   90.00
_cell.angle_beta   90.00
_cell.angle_gamma   90.00
#
_symmetry.space_group_name_H-M   'P 1'
#
loop_
_entity.id
_entity.type
_entity.pdbx_description
1 polymer ?
#
loop_
_entity_poly.entity_id
_entity_poly.type
_entity_poly.pdbx_seq_one_letter_code
_entity_poly.pdbx_strand_id
1 'polypeptide(L)' 'MTDETEELAEKVVATFKHNLSDAAREQIREADFNELTLMIREALSEELARATEMLEEVVRKLRSETDKPEIGL' A
#
# COMPACT_ATOMS: atom_id res chain seq x y z
N MET A 1 -2.48 -9.56 6.31
CA MET A 1 -2.24 -8.59 5.22
C MET A 1 -2.07 -7.17 5.76
N THR A 2 -2.75 -6.79 6.85
CA THR A 2 -2.59 -5.48 7.53
C THR A 2 -1.19 -5.26 8.11
N ASP A 3 -0.51 -6.33 8.51
CA ASP A 3 0.73 -6.22 9.30
C ASP A 3 1.94 -5.77 8.47
N GLU A 4 2.04 -6.18 7.20
CA GLU A 4 3.14 -5.77 6.31
C GLU A 4 3.04 -4.28 5.93
N THR A 5 1.83 -3.78 5.73
CA THR A 5 1.59 -2.35 5.46
C THR A 5 1.83 -1.49 6.69
N GLU A 6 1.53 -2.00 7.88
CA GLU A 6 1.84 -1.34 9.15
C GLU A 6 3.35 -1.24 9.35
N GLU A 7 4.09 -2.35 9.21
CA GLU A 7 5.55 -2.38 9.37
C GLU A 7 6.25 -1.44 8.38
N LEU A 8 5.77 -1.38 7.13
CA LEU A 8 6.32 -0.46 6.13
C LEU A 8 6.05 1.01 6.48
N ALA A 9 4.84 1.33 6.94
CA ALA A 9 4.48 2.69 7.37
C ALA A 9 5.33 3.13 8.57
N GLU A 10 5.47 2.27 9.59
CA GLU A 10 6.31 2.52 10.75
C GLU A 10 7.77 2.76 10.35
N LYS A 11 8.31 1.95 9.43
CA LYS A 11 9.69 2.09 8.94
C LYS A 11 9.91 3.42 8.21
N VAL A 12 8.95 3.86 7.40
CA VAL A 12 9.02 5.16 6.72
C VAL A 12 9.01 6.30 7.73
N VAL A 13 8.11 6.24 8.72
CA VAL A 13 8.03 7.27 9.77
C VAL A 13 9.27 7.27 10.66
N ALA A 14 9.82 6.11 11.00
CA ALA A 14 11.08 6.02 11.75
C ALA A 14 12.25 6.63 10.98
N THR A 15 12.32 6.39 9.66
CA THR A 15 13.35 7.00 8.79
C THR A 15 13.16 8.52 8.70
N PHE A 16 11.92 8.98 8.56
CA PHE A 16 11.59 10.40 8.57
C PHE A 16 12.00 11.05 9.90
N LYS A 17 11.61 10.45 11.04
CA LYS A 17 12.02 10.89 12.38
C LYS A 17 13.53 10.99 12.49
N HIS A 18 14.28 9.99 12.01
CA HIS A 18 15.74 9.95 12.06
C HIS A 18 16.39 11.09 11.26
N ASN A 19 15.79 11.48 10.13
CA ASN A 19 16.32 12.51 9.23
C ASN A 19 15.98 13.95 9.66
N LEU A 20 15.09 14.12 10.65
CA LEU A 20 14.83 15.43 11.23
C LEU A 20 16.02 15.89 12.06
N SER A 21 16.29 17.20 12.02
CA SER A 21 17.17 17.83 13.01
C SER A 21 16.54 17.75 14.40
N ASP A 22 17.38 17.79 15.45
CA ASP A 22 16.91 17.70 16.84
C ASP A 22 15.89 18.80 17.15
N ALA A 23 16.15 20.04 16.72
CA ALA A 23 15.24 21.17 16.89
C ALA A 23 13.88 20.98 16.19
N ALA A 24 13.84 20.27 15.05
CA ALA A 24 12.59 19.95 14.37
C ALA A 24 11.85 18.79 15.07
N ARG A 25 12.60 17.79 15.54
CA ARG A 25 12.03 16.65 16.27
C ARG A 25 11.38 17.08 17.59
N GLU A 26 11.95 18.04 18.30
CA GLU A 26 11.39 18.60 19.53
C GLU A 26 10.09 19.40 19.33
N GLN A 27 9.85 19.90 18.11
CA GLN A 27 8.65 20.69 17.79
C GLN A 27 7.46 19.84 17.34
N ILE A 28 7.70 18.58 16.96
CA ILE A 28 6.66 17.68 16.46
C ILE A 28 6.23 16.75 17.59
N ARG A 29 4.92 16.65 17.83
CA ARG A 29 4.40 15.78 18.90
C ARG A 29 4.35 14.34 18.39
N GLU A 30 4.46 13.39 19.32
CA GLU A 30 4.36 11.97 18.97
C GLU A 30 3.01 11.63 18.30
N ALA A 31 1.93 12.33 18.68
CA ALA A 31 0.63 12.21 18.03
C ALA A 31 0.67 12.56 16.53
N ASP A 32 1.44 13.58 16.13
CA ASP A 32 1.55 14.01 14.74
C ASP A 32 2.29 12.95 13.90
N PHE A 33 3.25 12.23 14.50
CA PHE A 33 3.90 11.09 13.85
C PHE A 33 3.00 9.86 13.75
N ASN A 34 2.18 9.59 14.76
CA ASN A 34 1.22 8.50 14.72
C ASN A 34 0.17 8.75 13.62
N GLU A 35 -0.29 9.99 13.48
CA GLU A 35 -1.19 10.37 12.39
C GLU A 35 -0.52 10.21 11.02
N LEU A 36 0.76 10.57 10.89
CA LEU A 36 1.53 10.31 9.67
C LEU A 36 1.63 8.82 9.35
N THR A 37 1.86 7.95 10.34
CA THR A 37 1.87 6.50 10.15
C THR A 37 0.53 6.01 9.60
N LEU A 38 -0.59 6.49 10.18
CA LEU A 38 -1.93 6.12 9.72
C LEU A 38 -2.18 6.56 8.26
N MET A 39 -1.83 7.80 7.91
CA MET A 39 -1.97 8.31 6.54
C MET A 39 -1.17 7.48 5.52
N ILE A 40 0.06 7.10 5.86
CA ILE A 40 0.90 6.27 5.00
C ILE A 40 0.30 4.87 4.84
N ARG A 41 -0.17 4.27 5.94
CA ARG A 41 -0.80 2.94 5.91
C ARG A 41 -2.05 2.92 5.04
N GLU A 42 -2.89 3.96 5.13
CA GLU A 42 -4.10 4.10 4.32
C GLU A 42 -3.74 4.19 2.83
N ALA A 43 -2.77 5.03 2.47
CA ALA A 43 -2.30 5.14 1.09
C ALA A 43 -1.74 3.82 0.54
N LEU A 44 -0.95 3.10 1.33
CA LEU A 44 -0.41 1.78 0.94
C LEU A 44 -1.52 0.74 0.76
N SER A 45 -2.53 0.76 1.63
CA SER A 45 -3.67 -0.15 1.54
C SER A 45 -4.50 0.10 0.29
N GLU A 46 -4.69 1.37 -0.09
CA GLU A 46 -5.40 1.77 -1.29
C GLU A 46 -4.67 1.31 -2.56
N GLU A 47 -3.34 1.47 -2.62
CA GLU A 47 -2.54 0.97 -3.74
C GLU A 47 -2.58 -0.55 -3.87
N LEU A 48 -2.56 -1.27 -2.73
CA LEU A 48 -2.66 -2.72 -2.74
C LEU A 48 -4.04 -3.21 -3.22
N ALA A 49 -5.11 -2.50 -2.83
CA ALA A 49 -6.45 -2.76 -3.32
C ALA A 49 -6.53 -2.56 -4.85
N ARG A 50 -6.01 -1.44 -5.36
CA ARG A 50 -5.90 -1.19 -6.81
C ARG A 50 -5.15 -2.31 -7.55
N ALA A 51 -4.00 -2.73 -7.02
CA ALA A 51 -3.21 -3.79 -7.63
C ALA A 51 -3.97 -5.14 -7.66
N THR A 52 -4.74 -5.42 -6.61
CA THR A 52 -5.58 -6.62 -6.52
C THR A 52 -6.70 -6.60 -7.57
N GLU A 53 -7.38 -5.46 -7.74
CA GLU A 53 -8.41 -5.29 -8.77
C GLU A 53 -7.84 -5.49 -10.18
N MET A 54 -6.66 -4.92 -10.46
CA MET A 54 -5.99 -5.11 -11.74
C MET A 54 -5.65 -6.58 -12.01
N LEU A 55 -5.20 -7.31 -10.98
CA LEU A 55 -4.90 -8.73 -11.10
C LEU A 55 -6.18 -9.56 -11.36
N GLU A 56 -7.27 -9.25 -10.66
CA GLU A 56 -8.56 -9.88 -10.91
C GLU A 56 -9.04 -9.67 -12.35
N GLU A 57 -8.90 -8.46 -12.90
CA GLU A 57 -9.24 -8.17 -14.29
C GLU A 57 -8.41 -9.01 -15.27
N VAL A 58 -7.11 -9.14 -15.02
CA VAL A 58 -6.21 -9.97 -15.84
C VAL A 58 -6.64 -11.43 -15.78
N VAL A 59 -6.93 -11.96 -14.59
CA VAL A 59 -7.42 -13.34 -14.42
C VAL A 59 -8.76 -13.55 -15.15
N ARG A 60 -9.68 -12.60 -15.06
CA ARG A 60 -10.97 -12.66 -15.78
C ARG A 60 -10.76 -12.68 -17.29
N LYS A 61 -9.85 -11.85 -17.82
CA LYS A 61 -9.50 -11.83 -19.25
C LYS A 61 -8.93 -13.18 -19.70
N LEU A 62 -7.95 -13.71 -18.98
CA LEU A 62 -7.34 -15.01 -19.31
C LEU A 62 -8.36 -16.16 -19.32
N ARG A 63 -9.26 -16.20 -18.34
CA ARG A 63 -10.36 -17.19 -18.31
C ARG A 63 -11.29 -17.03 -19.51
N SER A 64 -11.67 -15.80 -19.83
CA SER A 64 -12.56 -15.51 -20.97
C SER A 64 -11.96 -15.86 -22.33
N GLU A 65 -10.63 -15.87 -22.46
CA GLU A 65 -9.93 -16.31 -23.67
C GLU A 65 -9.79 -17.83 -23.75
N THR A 66 -9.69 -18.50 -22.60
CA THR A 66 -9.58 -19.97 -22.51
C THR A 66 -10.93 -20.67 -22.69
N ASP A 67 -12.03 -20.02 -22.28
CA ASP A 67 -13.40 -20.55 -22.40
C ASP A 67 -14.05 -20.29 -23.78
N LYS A 68 -13.33 -19.73 -24.75
CA LYS A 68 -13.82 -19.69 -26.14
C LYS A 68 -13.75 -21.11 -26.70
N PRO A 69 -14.89 -21.77 -27.00
CA PRO A 69 -14.83 -23.01 -27.75
C PRO A 69 -14.15 -22.68 -29.07
N GLU A 70 -13.14 -23.46 -29.46
CA GLU A 70 -12.76 -23.54 -30.87
C GLU A 70 -14.01 -24.03 -31.61
N ILE A 71 -14.84 -23.10 -32.10
CA ILE A 71 -15.88 -23.43 -33.06
C ILE A 71 -15.11 -23.90 -34.29
N GLY A 72 -15.12 -25.22 -34.46
CA GLY A 72 -14.41 -25.94 -35.48
C GLY A 72 -14.65 -25.35 -36.87
N LEU A 73 -13.58 -25.34 -37.63
CA LEU A 73 -13.60 -25.39 -39.09
C LEU A 73 -13.08 -26.77 -39.52
#